data_AF-A0A0P0M3N0-F1
#
_entry.id   AF-A0A0P0M3N0-F1
#
_cell.length_a   1.000
_cell.length_b   1.000
_cell.length_c   1.000
_cell.angle_alpha   90.00
_cell.angle_beta   90.00
_cell.angle_gamma   90.00
#
_symmetry.space_group_name_H-M   'P 1'
#
loop_
_entity.id
_entity.type
_entity.pdbx_description
1 polymer ?
#
loop_
_entity_poly.entity_id
_entity_poly.type
_entity_poly.pdbx_seq_one_letter_code
_entity_poly.pdbx_strand_id
1 'polypeptide(L)'
;MRNYLNKMKKYIIIALVSGTVLTSCGEYNKVLKSTDYEYKYEAAKSYFGKGQNTKAATILEELITIMKGTDKAEESLYMLGMTYYNRVTSLFLP
;
A
#
# COMPACT_ATOMS: atom_id res chain seq x y z
N MET A 1 0.21 22.52 37.93
CA MET A 1 -0.94 22.28 37.03
C MET A 1 -0.59 22.20 35.54
N ARG A 2 0.23 23.11 34.97
CA ARG A 2 0.57 23.13 33.53
C ARG A 2 1.17 21.82 32.97
N ASN A 3 2.01 21.13 33.76
CA ASN A 3 2.63 19.86 33.35
C ASN A 3 1.64 18.68 33.25
N TYR A 4 0.58 18.67 34.05
CA TYR A 4 -0.44 17.62 34.03
C TYR A 4 -1.32 17.71 32.78
N LEU A 5 -1.65 18.94 32.38
CA LEU A 5 -2.41 19.25 31.17
C LEU A 5 -1.63 18.87 29.89
N ASN A 6 -0.31 19.12 29.87
CA ASN A 6 0.56 18.71 28.77
C ASN A 6 0.73 17.19 28.69
N LYS A 7 0.74 16.49 29.82
CA LYS A 7 0.79 15.02 29.87
C LYS A 7 -0.47 14.40 29.24
N MET A 8 -1.65 14.89 29.59
CA MET A 8 -2.94 14.45 29.02
C MET A 8 -3.07 14.78 27.53
N LYS A 9 -2.68 15.98 27.09
CA LYS A 9 -2.63 16.33 25.67
C LYS A 9 -1.71 15.40 24.87
N LYS A 10 -0.56 15.01 25.43
CA LYS A 10 0.36 14.06 24.80
C LYS A 10 -0.28 12.68 24.61
N TYR A 11 -1.01 12.17 25.60
CA TYR A 11 -1.75 10.89 25.48
C TYR A 11 -2.90 10.96 24.47
N ILE A 12 -3.62 12.08 24.40
CA ILE A 12 -4.67 12.28 23.40
C ILE A 12 -4.09 12.30 21.98
N ILE A 13 -2.97 12.98 21.77
CA ILE A 13 -2.28 13.00 20.46
C ILE A 13 -1.79 11.59 20.09
N ILE A 14 -1.22 10.83 21.03
CA ILE A 14 -0.78 9.45 20.79
C ILE A 14 -1.97 8.54 20.43
N ALA A 15 -3.10 8.66 21.13
CA ALA A 15 -4.30 7.88 20.83
C ALA A 15 -4.85 8.20 19.42
N LEU A 16 -4.87 9.47 19.02
CA LEU A 16 -5.38 9.91 17.72
C LEU A 16 -4.50 9.43 16.55
N VAL A 17 -3.18 9.39 16.73
CA VAL A 17 -2.23 8.85 15.75
C VAL A 17 -2.39 7.33 15.60
N SER A 18 -2.69 6.60 16.68
CA SER A 18 -2.86 5.14 16.60
C SER A 18 -4.08 4.70 15.78
N GLY A 19 -5.16 5.50 15.78
CA GLY A 19 -6.39 5.18 15.05
C GLY A 19 -6.26 5.18 13.52
N THR A 20 -5.37 6.00 12.96
CA THR A 20 -5.20 6.12 11.50
C THR A 20 -4.36 5.01 10.88
N VAL A 21 -3.53 4.32 11.69
CA VAL A 21 -2.71 3.20 11.19
C VAL A 21 -3.56 1.95 10.97
N LEU A 22 -4.59 1.76 11.80
CA LEU A 22 -5.44 0.56 11.81
C LEU A 22 -6.37 0.45 10.58
N THR A 23 -6.82 1.58 10.01
CA THR A 23 -7.71 1.57 8.84
C THR A 23 -7.02 1.04 7.58
N SER A 24 -5.70 1.28 7.44
CA SER A 24 -4.96 0.90 6.24
C SER A 24 -4.72 -0.61 6.07
N CYS A 25 -4.80 -1.39 7.16
CA CYS A 25 -4.64 -2.84 7.13
C CYS A 25 -5.93 -3.57 6.75
N GLY A 26 -7.09 -3.06 7.18
CA GLY A 26 -8.38 -3.70 6.92
C GLY A 26 -8.73 -3.70 5.43
N GLU A 27 -8.54 -2.57 4.76
CA GLU A 27 -8.87 -2.41 3.34
C GLU A 27 -7.90 -3.19 2.43
N TYR A 28 -6.60 -3.17 2.74
CA TYR A 28 -5.60 -3.94 1.99
C TYR A 28 -5.88 -5.44 2.02
N ASN A 29 -6.23 -5.99 3.19
CA ASN A 29 -6.59 -7.39 3.33
C ASN A 29 -7.87 -7.76 2.55
N LYS A 30 -8.81 -6.81 2.42
CA LYS A 30 -10.02 -6.99 1.60
C LYS A 30 -9.66 -7.09 0.12
N VAL A 31 -8.74 -6.25 -0.36
CA VAL A 31 -8.24 -6.31 -1.74
C VAL A 31 -7.55 -7.64 -2.01
N LEU A 32 -6.61 -8.06 -1.14
CA LEU A 32 -5.87 -9.32 -1.31
C LEU A 32 -6.79 -10.55 -1.39
N LYS A 33 -7.85 -10.59 -0.59
CA LYS A 33 -8.80 -11.72 -0.57
C LYS A 33 -9.88 -11.64 -1.63
N SER A 34 -9.97 -10.53 -2.38
CA SER A 34 -10.97 -10.39 -3.44
C SER A 34 -10.70 -11.38 -4.57
N THR A 35 -11.77 -11.94 -5.14
CA THR A 35 -11.71 -12.74 -6.37
C THR A 35 -11.86 -11.88 -7.63
N ASP A 36 -12.17 -10.61 -7.46
CA ASP A 36 -12.28 -9.65 -8.56
C ASP A 36 -10.89 -9.11 -8.95
N TYR A 37 -10.41 -9.56 -10.11
CA TYR A 37 -9.10 -9.19 -10.65
C TYR A 37 -9.04 -7.74 -11.12
N GLU A 38 -10.15 -7.20 -11.63
CA GLU A 38 -10.27 -5.80 -12.04
C GLU A 38 -10.11 -4.88 -10.82
N TYR A 39 -10.81 -5.22 -9.74
CA TYR A 39 -10.73 -4.50 -8.47
C TYR A 39 -9.32 -4.56 -7.86
N LYS A 40 -8.67 -5.73 -7.89
CA LYS A 40 -7.28 -5.87 -7.44
C LYS A 40 -6.33 -5.01 -8.29
N TYR A 41 -6.54 -4.96 -9.60
CA TYR A 41 -5.72 -4.19 -10.52
C TYR A 41 -5.82 -2.68 -10.25
N GLU A 42 -7.03 -2.15 -10.10
CA GLU A 42 -7.26 -0.74 -9.78
C GLU A 42 -6.70 -0.36 -8.41
N ALA A 43 -6.84 -1.25 -7.42
CA ALA A 43 -6.22 -1.07 -6.11
C ALA A 43 -4.69 -1.04 -6.21
N ALA A 44 -4.08 -1.93 -7.00
CA ALA A 44 -2.64 -1.95 -7.25
C ALA A 44 -2.15 -0.65 -7.90
N LYS A 45 -2.88 -0.13 -8.90
CA LYS A 45 -2.61 1.20 -9.50
C LYS A 45 -2.66 2.31 -8.47
N SER A 46 -3.67 2.30 -7.59
CA SER A 46 -3.77 3.28 -6.50
C SER A 46 -2.59 3.21 -5.54
N TYR A 47 -2.18 1.99 -5.12
CA TYR A 47 -1.03 1.81 -4.24
C TYR A 47 0.29 2.20 -4.91
N PHE A 48 0.45 1.90 -6.20
CA PHE A 48 1.60 2.30 -7.00
C PHE A 48 1.69 3.83 -7.09
N GLY A 49 0.60 4.52 -7.45
CA GLY A 49 0.55 5.98 -7.51
C GLY A 49 0.78 6.68 -6.17
N LYS A 50 0.46 6.01 -5.04
CA LYS A 50 0.74 6.49 -3.68
C LYS A 50 2.17 6.19 -3.20
N GLY A 51 3.01 5.56 -4.02
CA GLY A 51 4.37 5.14 -3.64
C GLY A 51 4.40 3.96 -2.64
N GLN A 52 3.27 3.29 -2.40
CA GLN A 52 3.17 2.10 -1.54
C GLN A 52 3.63 0.86 -2.30
N ASN A 53 4.89 0.89 -2.77
CA ASN A 53 5.46 -0.08 -3.69
C ASN A 53 5.36 -1.52 -3.17
N THR A 54 5.51 -1.76 -1.86
CA THR A 54 5.38 -3.10 -1.27
C THR A 54 3.97 -3.67 -1.43
N LYS A 55 2.93 -2.87 -1.17
CA LYS A 55 1.53 -3.31 -1.30
C LYS A 55 1.16 -3.53 -2.76
N ALA A 56 1.60 -2.62 -3.64
CA ALA A 56 1.39 -2.75 -5.08
C ALA A 56 2.06 -4.00 -5.63
N ALA A 57 3.33 -4.25 -5.28
CA ALA A 57 4.09 -5.42 -5.73
C ALA A 57 3.37 -6.74 -5.38
N THR A 58 2.95 -6.93 -4.13
CA THR A 58 2.27 -8.16 -3.70
C THR A 58 0.98 -8.42 -4.48
N ILE A 59 0.15 -7.39 -4.69
CA ILE A 59 -1.09 -7.56 -5.46
C ILE A 59 -0.77 -7.85 -6.93
N LEU A 60 0.21 -7.15 -7.50
CA LEU A 60 0.62 -7.35 -8.90
C LEU A 60 1.21 -8.74 -9.12
N GLU A 61 2.02 -9.27 -8.21
CA GLU A 61 2.59 -10.64 -8.27
C GLU A 61 1.50 -11.70 -8.44
N GLU A 62 0.40 -11.61 -7.68
CA GLU A 62 -0.75 -12.50 -7.85
C GLU A 62 -1.43 -12.31 -9.21
N LEU A 63 -1.54 -11.06 -9.65
CA LEU A 63 -2.23 -10.71 -10.90
C LEU A 63 -1.43 -11.04 -12.16
N ILE A 64 -0.08 -11.07 -12.15
CA ILE A 64 0.70 -11.22 -13.41
C ILE A 64 0.32 -12.48 -14.17
N THR A 65 0.06 -13.56 -13.44
CA THR A 65 -0.27 -14.87 -14.03
C THR A 65 -1.64 -14.87 -14.70
N ILE A 66 -2.55 -14.05 -14.19
CA ILE A 66 -3.95 -13.93 -14.62
C ILE A 66 -4.08 -12.88 -15.72
N MET A 67 -3.34 -11.78 -15.61
CA MET A 67 -3.28 -10.71 -16.60
C MET A 67 -2.48 -11.13 -17.84
N LYS A 68 -1.73 -12.22 -17.80
CA LYS A 68 -0.99 -12.71 -18.97
C LYS A 68 -1.94 -13.01 -20.13
N GLY A 69 -1.71 -12.35 -21.26
CA GLY A 69 -2.55 -12.49 -22.46
C GLY A 69 -3.75 -11.54 -22.52
N THR A 70 -3.91 -10.65 -21.53
CA THR A 70 -4.82 -9.51 -21.60
C THR A 70 -4.08 -8.26 -22.06
N ASP A 71 -4.85 -7.22 -22.38
CA ASP A 71 -4.37 -5.86 -22.67
C ASP A 71 -3.65 -5.21 -21.48
N LYS A 72 -3.97 -5.62 -20.24
CA LYS A 72 -3.36 -5.11 -19.00
C LYS A 72 -2.05 -5.78 -18.63
N ALA A 73 -1.62 -6.81 -19.38
CA ALA A 73 -0.39 -7.56 -19.09
C ALA A 73 0.86 -6.67 -19.03
N GLU A 74 1.02 -5.82 -20.04
CA GLU A 74 2.19 -4.95 -20.19
C GLU A 74 2.25 -3.89 -19.09
N GLU A 75 1.13 -3.18 -18.85
CA GLU A 75 1.03 -2.17 -17.78
C GLU A 75 1.26 -2.80 -16.40
N SER A 76 0.69 -3.99 -16.14
CA SER A 76 0.89 -4.72 -14.88
C SER A 76 2.36 -5.08 -14.64
N LEU A 77 3.04 -5.60 -15.67
CA LEU A 77 4.46 -5.96 -15.60
C LEU A 77 5.35 -4.73 -15.41
N TYR A 78 5.05 -3.65 -16.13
CA TYR A 78 5.76 -2.38 -15.98
C TYR A 78 5.64 -1.83 -14.56
N MET A 79 4.43 -1.76 -14.02
CA MET A 79 4.21 -1.32 -12.64
C MET A 79 4.96 -2.21 -11.65
N LEU A 80 4.91 -3.54 -11.82
CA LEU A 80 5.63 -4.46 -10.93
C LEU A 80 7.15 -4.22 -10.98
N GLY A 81 7.74 -4.08 -12.16
CA GLY A 81 9.15 -3.75 -12.32
C GLY A 81 9.51 -2.42 -11.63
N MET A 82 8.70 -1.39 -11.83
CA MET A 82 8.88 -0.09 -11.18
C MET A 82 8.76 -0.17 -9.65
N THR A 83 7.87 -1.00 -9.11
CA THR A 83 7.78 -1.17 -7.65
C THR A 83 9.07 -1.75 -7.06
N TYR A 84 9.70 -2.71 -7.73
CA TYR A 84 10.99 -3.25 -7.28
C TYR A 84 12.12 -2.25 -7.44
N TYR A 85 12.18 -1.54 -8.58
CA TYR A 85 13.17 -0.49 -8.80
C TYR A 85 13.10 0.59 -7.70
N ASN A 86 11.89 1.06 -7.38
CA ASN A 86 11.67 2.05 -6.34
C ASN A 86 12.05 1.53 -4.94
N ARG A 87 11.78 0.25 -4.65
CA ARG A 87 12.19 -0.39 -3.38
C ARG A 87 13.71 -0.48 -3.24
N VAL A 88 14.42 -0.83 -4.31
CA VAL A 88 15.89 -0.88 -4.29
C VAL A 88 16.45 0.53 -4.14
N THR A 89 15.93 1.49 -4.89
CA THR A 89 16.40 2.90 -4.85
C THR A 89 16.23 3.51 -3.45
N SER A 90 15.14 3.19 -2.74
CA SER A 90 14.94 3.64 -1.35
C SER A 90 15.87 3.00 -0.32
N LEU A 91 16.56 1.90 -0.65
CA LEU A 91 17.66 1.36 0.17
C LEU A 91 19.01 2.06 -0.09
N PHE A 92 19.16 2.76 -1.20
CA PHE A 92 20.42 3.41 -1.61
C PHE A 92 20.44 4.93 -1.41
N LEU A 93 19.30 5.55 -1.06
CA LEU A 93 19.25 6.95 -0.65
C LEU A 93 19.42 7.06 0.88
N PRO A 94 20.48 7.75 1.36
CA PRO A 94 20.73 7.98 2.79
C PRO A 94 19.69 8.89 3.45
#